data_AF-A0A3M1DR90-F1
#
_entry.id   AF-A0A3M1DR90-F1
#
_cell.length_a   1.000
_cell.length_b   1.000
_cell.length_c   1.000
_cell.angle_alpha   90.00
_cell.angle_beta   90.00
_cell.angle_gamma   90.00
#
_symmetry.space_group_name_H-M   'P 1'
#
loop_
_entity.id
_entity.type
_entity.pdbx_description
1 polymer ?
#
loop_
_entity_poly.entity_id
_entity_poly.type
_entity_poly.pdbx_seq_one_letter_code
_entity_poly.pdbx_strand_id
1 'polypeptide(L)'
;MPRFLTDLERGTPQQVYRADGFADMRQSPVPLWELVDMRRYASLAVQCFRGCPFDCEFCNITALLGRTPRTKSAEQVVAELDRIYSLGWRGSVFFVDDDLIGDRRAAKNELLPALTEWRKDEVGIIFSTQVSINL
;
A
#
# COMPACT_ATOMS: atom_id res chain seq x y z
N MET A 1 15.41 7.29 3.83
CA MET A 1 16.38 6.24 4.21
C MET A 1 17.69 6.15 3.39
N PRO A 2 17.85 6.75 2.19
CA PRO A 2 19.12 6.62 1.46
C PRO A 2 20.36 7.12 2.23
N ARG A 3 20.26 8.28 2.90
CA ARG A 3 21.37 8.88 3.67
C ARG A 3 21.89 7.99 4.79
N PHE A 4 21.00 7.33 5.54
CA PHE A 4 21.40 6.41 6.61
C PHE A 4 22.20 5.23 6.06
N LEU A 5 21.73 4.62 4.97
CA LEU A 5 22.41 3.49 4.36
C LEU A 5 23.79 3.89 3.83
N THR A 6 23.89 5.04 3.15
CA THR A 6 25.19 5.57 2.68
C THR A 6 26.16 5.84 3.84
N ASP A 7 25.71 6.49 4.91
CA ASP A 7 26.56 6.81 6.06
C ASP A 7 26.98 5.53 6.83
N LEU A 8 26.10 4.53 6.89
CA LEU A 8 26.38 3.23 7.50
C LEU A 8 27.42 2.44 6.70
N GLU A 9 27.29 2.37 5.38
CA GLU A 9 28.26 1.72 4.49
C GLU A 9 29.65 2.37 4.59
N ARG A 10 29.69 3.69 4.83
CA ARG A 10 30.94 4.45 5.03
C ARG A 10 31.51 4.34 6.44
N GLY A 11 30.82 3.67 7.37
CA GLY A 11 31.23 3.56 8.77
C GLY A 11 31.10 4.87 9.56
N THR A 12 30.33 5.84 9.07
CA THR A 12 30.13 7.16 9.69
C THR A 12 28.65 7.44 10.01
N PRO A 13 27.94 6.55 10.72
CA PRO A 13 26.53 6.79 11.01
C PRO A 13 26.35 7.98 11.97
N GLN A 14 25.35 8.82 11.70
CA GLN A 14 24.92 9.88 12.61
C GLN A 14 24.08 9.31 13.77
N GLN A 15 24.01 10.03 14.89
CA GLN A 15 23.18 9.62 16.04
C GLN A 15 21.68 9.71 15.75
N VAL A 16 21.26 10.68 14.94
CA VAL A 16 19.85 10.93 14.63
C VAL A 16 19.68 11.20 13.15
N TYR A 17 18.78 10.45 12.52
CA TYR A 17 18.30 10.71 11.17
C TYR A 17 16.84 11.14 11.24
N ARG A 18 16.52 12.28 10.65
CA ARG A 18 15.16 12.78 10.53
C ARG A 18 14.79 12.83 9.05
N ALA A 19 13.61 12.32 8.72
CA ALA A 19 13.06 12.48 7.38
C ALA A 19 12.43 13.87 7.25
N ASP A 20 12.57 14.49 6.09
CA ASP A 20 12.02 15.83 5.81
C ASP A 20 10.50 15.81 5.58
N GLY A 21 9.91 14.62 5.47
CA GLY A 21 8.49 14.43 5.26
C GLY A 21 8.11 12.95 5.21
N PHE A 22 6.88 12.70 4.81
CA PHE A 22 6.42 11.32 4.63
C PHE A 22 6.93 10.71 3.32
N ALA A 23 6.99 9.37 3.27
CA ALA A 23 7.46 8.65 2.09
C ALA A 23 6.60 8.90 0.84
N ASP A 24 7.24 8.99 -0.32
CA ASP A 24 6.55 8.95 -1.61
C ASP A 24 6.15 7.51 -1.94
N MET A 25 4.84 7.27 -2.08
CA MET A 25 4.30 5.93 -2.37
C MET A 25 4.70 5.44 -3.76
N ARG A 26 5.01 6.35 -4.70
CA ARG A 26 5.47 6.00 -6.05
C ARG A 26 6.89 5.41 -6.08
N GLN A 27 7.65 5.63 -5.01
CA GLN A 27 8.99 5.05 -4.84
C GLN A 27 8.97 3.72 -4.07
N SER A 28 7.79 3.28 -3.61
CA SER A 28 7.65 2.00 -2.93
C SER A 28 7.87 0.86 -3.94
N PRO A 29 8.86 -0.03 -3.73
CA PRO A 29 9.03 -1.20 -4.57
C PRO A 29 7.94 -2.24 -4.27
N VAL A 30 7.78 -3.20 -5.19
CA VAL A 30 7.01 -4.42 -4.95
C VAL A 30 7.65 -5.18 -3.77
N PRO A 31 6.88 -5.59 -2.74
CA PRO A 31 7.40 -6.39 -1.64
C PRO A 31 7.99 -7.71 -2.14
N LEU A 32 9.02 -8.21 -1.46
CA LEU A 32 9.64 -9.51 -1.73
C LEU A 32 8.73 -10.64 -1.24
N TRP A 33 7.61 -10.86 -1.93
CA TRP A 33 6.58 -11.83 -1.57
C TRP A 33 7.10 -13.27 -1.49
N GLU A 34 8.18 -13.60 -2.21
CA GLU A 34 8.87 -14.89 -2.10
C GLU A 34 9.42 -15.22 -0.71
N LEU A 35 9.61 -14.22 0.15
CA LEU A 35 10.05 -14.43 1.54
C LEU A 35 8.90 -14.85 2.48
N VAL A 36 7.65 -14.73 2.02
CA VAL A 36 6.45 -14.99 2.83
C VAL A 36 5.98 -16.42 2.62
N ASP A 37 5.86 -17.21 3.70
CA ASP A 37 5.19 -18.52 3.67
C ASP A 37 3.66 -18.32 3.65
N MET A 38 3.11 -18.10 2.45
CA MET A 38 1.70 -17.74 2.24
C MET A 38 0.70 -18.73 2.86
N ARG A 39 1.08 -20.00 3.03
CA ARG A 39 0.23 -21.04 3.66
C ARG A 39 -0.12 -20.75 5.12
N ARG A 40 0.64 -19.85 5.77
CA ARG A 40 0.42 -19.44 7.16
C ARG A 40 -0.55 -18.26 7.30
N TYR A 41 -1.05 -17.72 6.19
CA TYR A 41 -1.87 -16.53 6.17
C TYR A 41 -3.28 -16.87 5.68
N ALA A 42 -4.29 -16.26 6.31
CA ALA A 42 -5.67 -16.34 5.85
C ALA A 42 -5.97 -15.30 4.75
N SER A 43 -5.25 -14.17 4.76
CA SER A 43 -5.35 -13.07 3.79
C SER A 43 -3.98 -12.40 3.65
N LEU A 44 -3.65 -11.92 2.45
CA LEU A 44 -2.48 -11.08 2.22
C LEU A 44 -2.87 -9.60 2.23
N ALA A 45 -1.94 -8.74 2.64
CA ALA A 45 -2.17 -7.31 2.75
C ALA A 45 -1.52 -6.56 1.58
N VAL A 46 -2.29 -5.77 0.86
CA VAL A 46 -1.80 -4.82 -0.16
C VAL A 46 -2.17 -3.41 0.27
N GLN A 47 -1.27 -2.45 0.06
CA GLN A 47 -1.50 -1.05 0.42
C GLN A 47 -1.40 -0.18 -0.83
N CYS A 48 -2.44 0.59 -1.14
CA CYS A 48 -2.49 1.52 -2.26
C CYS A 48 -2.26 2.96 -1.81
N PHE A 49 -2.73 3.30 -0.62
CA PHE A 49 -2.83 4.66 -0.11
C PHE A 49 -2.19 4.78 1.28
N ARG A 50 -1.68 5.97 1.59
CA ARG A 50 -1.28 6.35 2.95
C ARG A 50 -1.73 7.75 3.28
N GLY A 51 -2.24 7.92 4.48
CA GLY A 51 -2.82 9.18 4.96
C GLY A 51 -4.31 9.24 4.63
N CYS A 52 -5.03 9.99 5.44
CA CYS A 52 -6.49 10.05 5.40
C CYS A 52 -6.95 11.50 5.58
N PRO A 53 -7.88 12.02 4.76
CA PRO A 53 -8.32 13.40 4.87
C PRO A 53 -9.35 13.60 6.01
N PHE A 54 -9.89 12.50 6.54
CA PHE A 54 -10.88 12.51 7.61
C PHE A 54 -10.27 12.83 8.97
N ASP A 55 -11.05 13.49 9.82
CA ASP A 55 -10.62 13.98 11.13
C ASP A 55 -11.41 13.31 12.26
N CYS A 56 -11.35 11.98 12.30
CA CYS A 56 -12.03 11.21 13.32
C CYS A 56 -11.30 11.36 14.67
N GLU A 57 -12.01 11.79 15.72
CA GLU A 57 -11.43 12.05 17.06
C GLU A 57 -10.74 10.83 17.69
N PHE A 58 -11.16 9.62 17.29
CA PHE A 58 -10.61 8.35 17.78
C PHE A 58 -9.40 7.85 16.97
N CYS A 59 -9.07 8.49 15.85
CA CYS A 59 -8.13 7.97 14.86
C CYS A 59 -6.76 8.64 14.97
N ASN A 60 -5.68 7.86 14.95
CA ASN A 60 -4.31 8.36 14.99
C ASN A 60 -3.63 8.43 13.60
N ILE A 61 -4.34 8.08 12.53
CA ILE A 61 -3.79 8.00 11.17
C ILE A 61 -3.30 9.35 10.66
N THR A 62 -4.02 10.43 10.92
CA THR A 62 -3.60 11.79 10.51
C THR A 62 -2.30 12.21 11.18
N ALA A 63 -2.05 11.77 12.42
CA ALA A 63 -0.80 12.02 13.15
C ALA A 63 0.35 11.16 12.63
N LEU A 64 0.09 9.89 12.26
CA LEU A 64 1.11 8.94 11.82
C LEU A 64 1.46 9.05 10.33
N LEU A 65 0.45 9.25 9.49
CA LEU A 65 0.53 9.16 8.03
C LEU A 65 0.12 10.47 7.33
N GLY A 66 -0.23 11.50 8.09
CA GLY A 66 -0.62 12.80 7.53
C GLY A 66 -2.05 12.84 6.98
N ARG A 67 -2.51 14.06 6.71
CA ARG A 67 -3.87 14.34 6.23
C ARG A 67 -4.03 14.22 4.72
N THR A 68 -2.93 14.30 3.98
CA THR A 68 -2.95 14.25 2.52
C THR A 68 -2.77 12.81 2.07
N PRO A 69 -3.78 12.20 1.40
CA PRO A 69 -3.64 10.89 0.81
C PRO A 69 -2.51 10.90 -0.21
N ARG A 70 -1.62 9.92 -0.09
CA ARG A 70 -0.53 9.66 -1.04
C ARG A 70 -0.75 8.28 -1.62
N THR A 71 -0.68 8.18 -2.94
CA THR A 71 -1.13 6.99 -3.67
C THR A 71 0.03 6.33 -4.40
N LYS A 72 0.04 4.99 -4.42
CA LYS A 72 0.74 4.24 -5.45
C LYS A 72 0.05 4.46 -6.79
N SER A 73 0.80 4.30 -7.87
CA SER A 73 0.22 4.17 -9.20
C SER A 73 -0.56 2.85 -9.31
N ALA A 74 -1.54 2.79 -10.22
CA ALA A 74 -2.31 1.57 -10.44
C ALA A 74 -1.42 0.43 -10.92
N GLU A 75 -0.39 0.74 -11.72
CA GLU A 75 0.60 -0.21 -12.24
C GLU A 75 1.42 -0.85 -11.12
N GLN A 76 1.80 -0.09 -10.07
CA GLN A 76 2.49 -0.64 -8.91
C GLN A 76 1.60 -1.64 -8.16
N VAL A 77 0.31 -1.32 -7.99
CA VAL A 77 -0.63 -2.21 -7.30
C VAL A 77 -0.86 -3.49 -8.11
N VAL A 78 -1.05 -3.37 -9.42
CA VAL A 78 -1.18 -4.52 -10.32
C VAL A 78 0.07 -5.38 -10.28
N ALA A 79 1.27 -4.79 -10.33
CA ALA A 79 2.52 -5.55 -10.25
C ALA A 79 2.68 -6.32 -8.92
N GLU A 80 2.20 -5.76 -7.80
CA GLU A 80 2.15 -6.48 -6.53
C GLU A 80 1.18 -7.67 -6.56
N LEU A 81 0.00 -7.47 -7.16
CA LEU A 81 -1.01 -8.52 -7.32
C LEU A 81 -0.53 -9.63 -8.27
N ASP A 82 0.09 -9.27 -9.39
CA ASP A 82 0.74 -10.19 -10.33
C ASP A 82 1.78 -11.05 -9.61
N ARG A 83 2.61 -10.42 -8.78
CA ARG A 83 3.64 -11.14 -8.04
C ARG A 83 3.00 -12.15 -7.08
N ILE A 84 2.00 -11.74 -6.32
CA ILE A 84 1.24 -12.61 -5.42
C ILE A 84 0.58 -13.76 -6.19
N TYR A 85 -0.04 -13.49 -7.33
CA TYR A 85 -0.71 -14.48 -8.17
C TYR A 85 0.27 -15.48 -8.78
N SER A 86 1.42 -15.00 -9.26
CA SER A 86 2.52 -15.82 -9.83
C SER A 86 3.10 -16.80 -8.82
N LEU A 87 3.08 -16.44 -7.52
CA LEU A 87 3.51 -17.30 -6.42
C LEU A 87 2.44 -18.32 -5.99
N GLY A 88 1.30 -18.36 -6.69
CA GLY A 88 0.24 -19.35 -6.50
C GLY A 88 -0.84 -18.96 -5.49
N TRP A 89 -0.82 -17.73 -4.96
CA TRP A 89 -1.87 -17.28 -4.05
C TRP A 89 -3.21 -17.15 -4.77
N ARG A 90 -4.26 -17.74 -4.20
CA ARG A 90 -5.65 -17.60 -4.66
C ARG A 90 -6.61 -17.28 -3.51
N GLY A 91 -6.07 -16.89 -2.35
CA GLY A 91 -6.86 -16.51 -1.18
C GLY A 91 -7.33 -15.06 -1.24
N SER A 92 -7.83 -14.55 -0.11
CA SER A 92 -8.24 -13.14 -0.03
C SER A 92 -7.02 -12.21 -0.02
N VAL A 93 -7.23 -11.01 -0.57
CA VAL A 93 -6.31 -9.88 -0.45
C VAL A 93 -7.07 -8.74 0.18
N PHE A 94 -6.56 -8.25 1.30
CA PHE A 94 -7.09 -7.12 2.01
C PHE A 94 -6.30 -5.86 1.64
N PHE A 95 -6.99 -4.87 1.08
CA PHE A 95 -6.46 -3.54 0.93
C PHE A 95 -6.45 -2.86 2.30
N VAL A 96 -5.26 -2.77 2.90
CA VAL A 96 -5.05 -2.26 4.28
C VAL A 96 -5.06 -0.73 4.35
N ASP A 97 -5.66 -0.08 3.36
CA ASP A 97 -5.79 1.36 3.31
C ASP A 97 -6.82 1.79 4.37
N ASP A 98 -6.49 2.80 5.17
CA ASP A 98 -7.39 3.32 6.21
C ASP A 98 -8.73 3.78 5.60
N ASP A 99 -8.66 4.29 4.37
CA ASP A 99 -9.81 4.54 3.53
C ASP A 99 -9.42 4.43 2.04
N LEU A 100 -9.92 3.41 1.34
CA LEU A 100 -9.67 3.23 -0.09
C LEU A 100 -10.22 4.38 -0.94
N ILE A 101 -11.24 5.09 -0.43
CA ILE A 101 -11.81 6.25 -1.10
C ILE A 101 -11.26 7.57 -0.53
N GLY A 102 -10.14 7.53 0.21
CA GLY A 102 -9.44 8.72 0.68
C GLY A 102 -9.07 9.70 -0.45
N ASP A 103 -8.67 9.15 -1.61
CA ASP A 103 -8.67 9.87 -2.89
C ASP A 103 -9.66 9.22 -3.86
N ARG A 104 -10.91 9.71 -3.83
CA ARG A 104 -12.00 9.23 -4.70
C ARG A 104 -11.66 9.27 -6.18
N ARG A 105 -10.88 10.27 -6.63
CA ARG A 105 -10.56 10.43 -8.06
C ARG A 105 -9.59 9.34 -8.48
N ALA A 106 -8.50 9.14 -7.73
CA ALA A 106 -7.52 8.09 -8.01
C ALA A 106 -8.17 6.70 -7.90
N ALA A 107 -8.97 6.46 -6.85
CA ALA A 107 -9.67 5.19 -6.66
C ALA A 107 -10.60 4.87 -7.85
N LYS A 108 -11.46 5.83 -8.24
CA LYS A 108 -12.47 5.61 -9.29
C LYS A 108 -11.88 5.54 -10.69
N ASN A 109 -10.91 6.39 -11.02
CA ASN A 109 -10.47 6.58 -12.40
C ASN A 109 -9.20 5.80 -12.74
N GLU A 110 -8.43 5.35 -11.74
CA GLU A 110 -7.13 4.70 -11.96
C GLU A 110 -7.15 3.28 -11.36
N LEU A 111 -7.33 3.16 -10.04
CA LEU A 111 -7.21 1.88 -9.34
C LEU A 111 -8.31 0.89 -9.72
N LEU A 112 -9.60 1.25 -9.58
CA LEU A 112 -10.71 0.32 -9.84
C LEU A 112 -10.76 -0.16 -11.30
N PRO A 113 -10.52 0.69 -12.32
CA PRO A 113 -10.41 0.23 -13.71
C PRO A 113 -9.26 -0.76 -13.91
N ALA A 114 -8.07 -0.49 -13.36
CA ALA A 114 -6.93 -1.40 -13.47
C ALA A 114 -7.20 -2.75 -12.80
N LEU A 115 -7.82 -2.76 -11.60
CA LEU A 115 -8.23 -4.00 -10.94
C LEU A 115 -9.31 -4.76 -11.72
N THR A 116 -10.20 -4.04 -12.41
CA THR A 116 -11.24 -4.67 -13.25
C THR A 116 -10.62 -5.34 -14.46
N GLU A 117 -9.64 -4.69 -15.10
CA GLU A 117 -8.91 -5.27 -16.24
C GLU A 117 -8.13 -6.51 -15.81
N TRP A 118 -7.32 -6.38 -14.75
CA TRP A 118 -6.54 -7.47 -14.18
C TRP A 118 -7.41 -8.68 -13.80
N ARG A 119 -8.58 -8.46 -13.20
CA ARG A 119 -9.47 -9.58 -12.82
C ARG A 119 -9.98 -10.44 -14.00
N LYS A 120 -9.85 -9.99 -15.25
CA LYS A 120 -10.29 -10.78 -16.42
C LYS A 120 -9.43 -12.03 -16.61
N ASP A 121 -8.13 -11.92 -16.38
CA ASP A 121 -7.17 -13.00 -16.60
C ASP A 121 -6.82 -13.72 -15.29
N GLU A 122 -6.90 -13.04 -14.14
CA GLU A 122 -6.53 -13.57 -12.82
C GLU A 122 -7.73 -13.86 -11.90
N VAL A 123 -8.38 -15.00 -12.11
CA VAL A 123 -9.54 -15.43 -11.30
C VAL A 123 -9.15 -16.06 -9.95
N GLY A 124 -10.02 -15.91 -8.95
CA GLY A 124 -9.96 -16.64 -7.67
C GLY A 124 -9.63 -15.81 -6.44
N ILE A 125 -9.10 -14.60 -6.60
CA ILE A 125 -8.78 -13.73 -5.46
C ILE A 125 -9.99 -12.87 -5.06
N ILE A 126 -10.33 -12.88 -3.78
CA ILE A 126 -11.35 -12.02 -3.18
C ILE A 126 -10.69 -10.77 -2.63
N PHE A 127 -11.18 -9.59 -3.02
CA PHE A 127 -10.72 -8.32 -2.44
C PHE A 127 -11.63 -7.89 -1.30
N SER A 128 -11.02 -7.42 -0.22
CA SER A 128 -11.69 -6.71 0.86
C SER A 128 -10.95 -5.39 1.13
N THR A 129 -11.65 -4.41 1.71
CA THR A 129 -11.08 -3.09 2.00
C THR A 129 -11.90 -2.40 3.09
N GLN A 130 -11.38 -1.30 3.62
CA GLN A 130 -12.12 -0.35 4.44
C GLN A 130 -12.48 0.89 3.62
N VAL A 131 -13.66 1.45 3.88
CA VAL A 131 -14.14 2.71 3.32
C VAL A 131 -14.97 3.45 4.37
N SER A 132 -14.83 4.77 4.44
CA SER A 132 -15.68 5.57 5.33
C SER A 132 -17.04 5.83 4.68
N ILE A 133 -18.12 5.67 5.46
CA ILE A 133 -19.47 6.07 5.07
C ILE A 133 -19.82 7.30 5.89
N ASN A 134 -19.89 8.46 5.23
CA ASN A 134 -20.42 9.67 5.85
C ASN A 134 -21.94 9.64 5.72
N LEU A 135 -22.63 9.43 6.85
CA LEU A 135 -24.08 9.48 6.97
C LEU A 135 -24.57 10.92 7.17
#